data_AF-A0A7S4G0E5-F1
#
_entry.id   AF-A0A7S4G0E5-F1
#
_cell.length_a   1.000
_cell.length_b   1.000
_cell.length_c   1.000
_cell.angle_alpha   90.00
_cell.angle_beta   90.00
_cell.angle_gamma   90.00
#
_symmetry.space_group_name_H-M   'P 1'
#
loop_
_entity.id
_entity.type
_entity.pdbx_description
1 polymer ?
#
loop_
_entity_poly.entity_id
_entity_poly.type
_entity_poly.pdbx_seq_one_letter_code
_entity_poly.pdbx_strand_id
1 'polypeptide(L)'
;ADLAACREAVAAAPEPKDVVCPGCASAGASTCAKHGNEFIGFKCYYCCNSATFFCWGKRHFCNPCHQIAGTVKPKACVPSQCPLGGQHPANPCEYALGCALCRDSAE
;
A
#
# COMPACT_ATOMS: atom_id res chain seq x y z
N ALA A 1 -13.95 9.59 6.78
CA ALA A 1 -12.61 9.02 6.59
C ALA A 1 -12.65 7.63 7.18
N ASP A 2 -13.16 6.69 6.39
CA ASP A 2 -13.50 5.38 6.88
C ASP A 2 -12.22 4.53 6.98
N LEU A 3 -11.70 4.39 8.20
CA LEU A 3 -10.57 3.53 8.51
C LEU A 3 -10.90 2.04 8.31
N ALA A 4 -12.20 1.68 8.20
CA ALA A 4 -12.62 0.30 8.01
C ALA A 4 -12.30 -0.17 6.58
N ALA A 5 -12.40 0.69 5.56
CA ALA A 5 -11.92 0.39 4.20
C ALA A 5 -10.40 0.15 4.13
N CYS A 6 -9.63 0.63 5.12
CA CYS A 6 -8.19 0.38 5.20
C CYS A 6 -7.83 -0.96 5.86
N ARG A 7 -8.76 -1.53 6.63
CA ARG A 7 -8.57 -2.75 7.39
C ARG A 7 -9.66 -3.72 7.00
N GLU A 8 -9.48 -4.43 5.89
CA GLU A 8 -10.23 -5.67 5.71
C GLU A 8 -9.60 -6.80 6.53
N ALA A 9 -10.50 -7.70 6.97
CA ALA A 9 -10.45 -8.40 8.24
C ALA A 9 -9.36 -9.47 8.35
N VAL A 10 -8.67 -9.48 9.49
CA VAL A 10 -8.13 -10.74 10.01
C VAL A 10 -9.31 -11.50 10.60
N ALA A 11 -9.91 -12.38 9.78
CA ALA A 11 -10.70 -13.51 10.28
C ALA A 11 -9.80 -14.43 11.15
N ALA A 12 -10.39 -15.47 11.73
CA ALA A 12 -9.77 -16.46 12.63
C ALA A 12 -8.24 -16.62 12.50
N ALA A 13 -7.55 -16.76 13.64
CA ALA A 13 -6.09 -16.84 13.73
C ALA A 13 -5.47 -17.62 12.55
N PRO A 14 -4.68 -16.96 11.68
CA PRO A 14 -4.15 -17.59 10.48
C PRO A 14 -3.20 -18.73 10.85
N GLU A 15 -3.15 -19.76 10.01
CA GLU A 15 -2.14 -20.81 10.12
C GLU A 15 -0.74 -20.18 10.06
N PRO A 16 0.29 -20.73 10.73
CA PRO A 16 1.61 -20.12 10.80
C PRO A 16 2.23 -19.78 9.42
N LYS A 17 1.91 -20.57 8.40
CA LYS A 17 2.34 -20.38 7.00
C LYS A 17 1.64 -19.21 6.29
N ASP A 18 0.48 -18.80 6.78
CA ASP A 18 -0.35 -17.74 6.22
C ASP A 18 -0.15 -16.41 6.98
N VAL A 19 0.72 -16.41 8.00
CA VAL A 19 1.11 -15.20 8.73
C VAL A 19 2.03 -14.36 7.87
N VAL A 20 1.47 -13.27 7.37
CA VAL A 20 2.23 -12.21 6.69
C VAL A 20 2.50 -11.05 7.65
N CYS A 21 3.57 -10.30 7.42
CA CYS A 21 3.85 -9.11 8.22
C CYS A 21 2.74 -8.06 8.01
N PRO A 22 2.50 -7.15 8.97
CA PRO A 22 1.43 -6.14 8.85
C PRO A 22 1.51 -5.25 7.60
N GLY A 23 2.71 -5.07 7.02
CA GLY A 23 2.87 -4.36 5.74
C GLY A 23 2.36 -5.15 4.53
N CYS A 24 2.58 -6.47 4.52
CA CYS A 24 2.09 -7.38 3.47
C CYS A 24 0.63 -7.79 3.68
N ALA A 25 0.09 -7.63 4.90
CA ALA A 25 -1.32 -7.80 5.23
C ALA A 25 -2.21 -6.62 4.78
N SER A 26 -1.77 -5.85 3.78
CA SER A 26 -2.50 -4.67 3.30
C SER A 26 -3.54 -5.04 2.25
N ALA A 27 -4.63 -4.26 2.20
CA ALA A 27 -5.65 -4.41 1.16
C ALA A 27 -5.05 -4.19 -0.24
N GLY A 28 -5.66 -4.80 -1.26
CA GLY A 28 -5.20 -4.73 -2.64
C GLY A 28 -4.52 -6.02 -3.11
N ALA A 29 -3.71 -5.93 -4.17
CA ALA A 29 -3.09 -7.09 -4.79
C ALA A 29 -1.70 -7.35 -4.19
N SER A 30 -1.61 -8.32 -3.27
CA SER A 30 -0.36 -8.71 -2.57
C SER A 30 0.37 -9.91 -3.19
N THR A 31 -0.15 -10.46 -4.29
CA THR A 31 0.48 -11.53 -5.08
C THR A 31 0.18 -11.38 -6.57
N CYS A 32 1.13 -11.75 -7.42
CA CYS A 32 1.00 -11.81 -8.87
C CYS A 32 1.16 -13.24 -9.36
N ALA A 33 0.30 -13.67 -10.30
CA ALA A 33 0.39 -15.01 -10.87
C ALA A 33 1.70 -15.28 -11.63
N LYS A 34 2.32 -14.23 -12.20
CA LYS A 34 3.57 -14.34 -12.99
C LYS A 34 4.84 -14.12 -12.17
N HIS A 35 4.78 -13.22 -11.18
CA HIS A 35 5.96 -12.70 -10.51
C HIS A 35 5.91 -12.86 -8.97
N GLY A 36 4.98 -13.67 -8.47
CA GLY A 36 4.84 -13.92 -7.04
C GLY A 36 4.56 -12.64 -6.25
N ASN A 37 5.15 -12.54 -5.06
CA ASN A 37 4.98 -11.41 -4.14
C ASN A 37 6.22 -10.48 -4.05
N GLU A 38 7.32 -10.81 -4.73
CA GLU A 38 8.59 -10.07 -4.61
C GLU A 38 8.51 -8.67 -5.22
N PHE A 39 7.75 -8.52 -6.30
CA PHE A 39 7.65 -7.26 -7.06
C PHE A 39 6.37 -6.49 -6.75
N ILE A 40 5.74 -6.73 -5.60
CA ILE A 40 4.55 -6.00 -5.21
C ILE A 40 4.94 -4.60 -4.78
N GLY A 41 4.42 -3.61 -5.51
CA GLY A 41 4.54 -2.21 -5.15
C GLY A 41 3.47 -1.83 -4.15
N PHE A 42 3.81 -0.94 -3.21
CA PHE A 42 2.87 -0.42 -2.23
C PHE A 42 2.63 1.07 -2.43
N LYS A 43 1.43 1.52 -2.04
CA LYS A 43 1.10 2.94 -1.93
C LYS A 43 1.75 3.51 -0.68
N CYS A 44 2.18 4.77 -0.75
CA CYS A 44 2.56 5.50 0.46
C CYS A 44 1.38 5.59 1.43
N TYR A 45 1.64 5.35 2.72
CA TYR A 45 0.63 5.44 3.77
C TYR A 45 -0.09 6.79 3.79
N TYR A 46 0.63 7.89 3.56
CA TYR A 46 0.10 9.26 3.73
C TYR A 46 -0.34 9.95 2.44
N CYS A 47 0.02 9.45 1.26
CA CYS A 47 -0.33 10.09 -0.01
C CYS A 47 -0.52 9.07 -1.13
N CYS A 48 -0.85 9.55 -2.33
CA CYS A 48 -1.16 8.70 -3.48
C CYS A 48 0.07 8.38 -4.35
N ASN A 49 1.30 8.46 -3.82
CA ASN A 49 2.49 8.06 -4.57
C ASN A 49 2.89 6.62 -4.27
N SER A 50 3.57 5.97 -5.21
CA SER A 50 4.26 4.70 -4.96
C SER A 50 5.28 4.87 -3.84
N ALA A 51 5.33 3.89 -2.95
CA ALA A 51 6.28 3.84 -1.87
C ALA A 51 7.64 3.31 -2.35
N THR A 52 8.68 3.72 -1.63
CA THR A 52 10.07 3.30 -1.85
C THR A 52 10.68 2.77 -0.55
N PHE A 53 10.14 3.19 0.60
CA PHE A 53 10.62 2.82 1.92
C PHE A 53 9.57 2.00 2.66
N PHE A 54 10.01 1.02 3.43
CA PHE A 54 9.19 0.29 4.39
C PHE A 54 9.85 0.39 5.76
N CYS A 55 9.17 1.01 6.72
CA CYS A 55 9.76 1.33 8.02
C CYS A 55 9.02 0.62 9.16
N TRP A 56 9.79 0.17 10.15
CA TRP A 56 9.32 -0.47 11.38
C TRP A 56 8.45 -1.71 11.18
N GLY A 57 8.55 -2.38 10.02
CA GLY A 57 7.72 -3.56 9.72
C GLY A 57 6.22 -3.25 9.62
N LYS A 58 5.84 -1.98 9.48
CA LYS A 58 4.44 -1.56 9.61
C LYS A 58 3.91 -0.77 8.42
N ARG A 59 4.71 0.15 7.85
CA ARG A 59 4.18 1.14 6.91
C ARG A 59 5.11 1.47 5.76
N HIS A 60 4.51 1.77 4.62
CA HIS A 60 5.19 2.14 3.38
C HIS A 60 5.19 3.66 3.14
N PHE A 61 6.30 4.21 2.66
CA PHE A 61 6.49 5.65 2.45
C PHE A 61 7.13 5.95 1.08
N CYS A 62 6.64 6.97 0.40
CA CYS A 62 7.36 7.59 -0.70
C CYS A 62 8.46 8.51 -0.16
N ASN A 63 9.47 8.84 -0.97
CA ASN A 63 10.58 9.68 -0.52
C ASN A 63 10.13 11.02 0.10
N PRO A 64 9.23 11.83 -0.50
CA PRO A 64 8.80 13.09 0.10
C PRO A 64 8.14 12.94 1.48
N CYS A 65 7.35 11.89 1.70
CA CYS A 65 6.74 11.64 3.01
C CYS A 65 7.74 11.06 4.01
N HIS A 66 8.72 10.29 3.54
CA HIS A 66 9.78 9.74 4.38
C HIS A 66 10.70 10.83 4.94
N GLN A 67 11.08 11.83 4.14
CA GLN A 67 11.98 12.92 4.56
C GLN A 67 11.43 13.78 5.71
N ILE A 68 10.11 13.84 5.86
CA ILE A 68 9.42 14.57 6.94
C ILE A 68 8.67 13.61 7.88
N ALA A 69 9.18 12.38 8.03
CA ALA A 69 8.60 11.38 8.93
C ALA A 69 8.43 11.97 10.35
N GLY A 70 7.25 11.77 10.94
CA GLY A 70 6.87 12.32 12.24
C GLY A 70 6.01 13.59 12.17
N THR A 71 6.07 14.36 11.08
CA THR A 71 5.26 15.57 10.88
C THR A 71 4.35 15.52 9.65
N VAL A 72 4.39 14.41 8.90
CA VAL A 72 3.54 14.20 7.72
C VAL A 72 2.06 14.28 8.07
N LYS A 73 1.33 15.12 7.34
CA LYS A 73 -0.14 15.13 7.33
C LYS A 73 -0.66 14.29 6.16
N PRO A 74 -1.68 13.43 6.36
CA PRO A 74 -2.30 12.69 5.28
C PRO A 74 -2.83 13.63 4.18
N LYS A 75 -2.48 13.37 2.93
CA LYS A 75 -2.97 14.13 1.78
C LYS A 75 -4.25 13.49 1.27
N ALA A 76 -5.35 14.23 1.21
CA ALA A 76 -6.59 13.73 0.63
C ALA A 76 -6.39 13.35 -0.85
N CYS A 77 -7.01 12.25 -1.29
CA CYS A 77 -7.00 11.85 -2.69
C CYS A 77 -8.06 12.65 -3.45
N VAL A 78 -7.68 13.25 -4.58
CA VAL A 78 -8.60 13.80 -5.57
C VAL A 78 -8.60 12.83 -6.75
N PRO A 79 -9.63 11.99 -6.95
CA PRO A 79 -9.58 10.87 -7.90
C PRO A 79 -9.17 11.28 -9.32
N SER A 80 -9.66 12.41 -9.83
CA SER A 80 -9.35 12.93 -11.17
C SER A 80 -7.90 13.39 -11.35
N GLN A 81 -7.17 13.63 -10.26
CA GLN A 81 -5.77 14.08 -10.27
C GLN A 81 -4.85 13.04 -9.60
N CYS A 82 -5.39 11.88 -9.26
CA CYS A 82 -4.63 10.86 -8.55
C CYS A 82 -3.67 10.16 -9.52
N PRO A 83 -2.36 10.14 -9.24
CA PRO A 83 -1.40 9.45 -10.11
C PRO A 83 -1.59 7.92 -10.12
N LEU A 84 -2.43 7.38 -9.23
CA LEU A 84 -2.81 5.96 -9.16
C LEU A 84 -4.24 5.71 -9.68
N GLY A 85 -4.86 6.68 -10.35
CA GLY A 85 -6.21 6.54 -10.92
C GLY A 85 -7.36 6.53 -9.90
N GLY A 86 -7.09 6.86 -8.63
CA GLY A 86 -8.11 7.03 -7.58
C GLY A 86 -8.71 5.72 -7.03
N GLN A 87 -8.31 4.56 -7.54
CA GLN A 87 -8.82 3.25 -7.12
C GLN A 87 -8.03 2.69 -5.93
N HIS A 88 -8.12 3.39 -4.79
CA HIS A 88 -7.50 2.96 -3.54
C HIS A 88 -8.20 3.58 -2.32
N PRO A 89 -8.04 3.01 -1.11
CA PRO A 89 -8.60 3.58 0.12
C PRO A 89 -8.07 5.00 0.41
N ALA A 90 -8.84 5.77 1.18
CA ALA A 90 -8.46 7.11 1.58
C ALA A 90 -7.19 7.13 2.44
N ASN A 91 -6.42 8.22 2.36
CA ASN A 91 -5.24 8.41 3.21
C ASN A 91 -5.67 8.84 4.62
N PRO A 92 -4.99 8.36 5.69
CA PRO A 92 -3.84 7.47 5.64
C PRO A 92 -4.21 5.97 5.59
N CYS A 93 -3.59 5.22 4.68
CA CYS A 93 -3.83 3.78 4.56
C CYS A 93 -2.72 3.00 3.82
N GLU A 94 -2.39 1.82 4.33
CA GLU A 94 -1.54 0.82 3.64
C GLU A 94 -2.33 0.16 2.52
N TYR A 95 -1.73 0.05 1.33
CA TYR A 95 -2.41 -0.52 0.17
C TYR A 95 -1.41 -1.09 -0.82
N ALA A 96 -1.59 -2.35 -1.20
CA ALA A 96 -0.81 -3.04 -2.21
C ALA A 96 -1.33 -2.68 -3.61
N LEU A 97 -0.45 -2.09 -4.43
CA LEU A 97 -0.77 -1.65 -5.79
C LEU A 97 -0.65 -2.78 -6.83
N GLY A 98 -0.26 -3.99 -6.42
CA GLY A 98 0.03 -5.09 -7.32
C GLY A 98 1.46 -5.09 -7.84
N CYS A 99 1.71 -5.95 -8.83
CA CYS A 99 3.04 -6.15 -9.39
C CYS A 99 3.55 -4.91 -10.12
N ALA A 100 4.64 -4.33 -9.62
CA ALA A 100 5.31 -3.19 -10.24
C ALA A 100 5.77 -3.53 -11.67
N LEU A 101 6.35 -4.72 -11.89
CA LEU A 101 6.77 -5.15 -13.23
C LEU A 101 5.60 -5.18 -14.22
N CYS A 102 4.44 -5.70 -13.82
CA CYS A 102 3.27 -5.74 -14.70
C CYS A 102 2.68 -4.35 -14.98
N ARG A 103 2.75 -3.45 -14.00
CA ARG A 103 2.26 -2.07 -14.16
C ARG A 103 3.18 -1.25 -15.07
N ASP A 104 4.48 -1.46 -14.94
CA ASP A 104 5.48 -0.70 -15.71
C ASP A 104 5.65 -1.27 -17.13
N SER A 105 5.34 -2.55 -17.35
CA SER A 105 5.39 -3.19 -18.70
C SER A 105 4.12 -3.02 -19.53
N ALA A 106 3.13 -2.26 -19.06
CA ALA A 106 1.85 -2.05 -19.74
C ALA A 106 1.89 -0.86 -20.73
N GLU A 107 3.05 -0.59 -21.34
CA GLU A 107 3.21 0.31 -22.49
C GLU A 107 2.40 -0.17 -23.72
#